data_AF-A0A7Z9HWB9-F1
#
_entry.id   AF-A0A7Z9HWB9-F1
#
_cell.length_a   1.000
_cell.length_b   1.000
_cell.length_c   1.000
_cell.angle_alpha   90.00
_cell.angle_beta   90.00
_cell.angle_gamma   90.00
#
_symmetry.space_group_name_H-M   'P 1'
#
loop_
_entity.id
_entity.type
_entity.pdbx_description
1 polymer ?
#
loop_
_entity_poly.entity_id
_entity_poly.type
_entity_poly.pdbx_seq_one_letter_code
_entity_poly.pdbx_strand_id
1 'polypeptide(L)'
;MEIKIDIARAKSSAVTADHGVTPGELKELDARVQSAHEQLRADRASAKYGFYDVYKDSSTVAEIKRLAKRFRNSNIDNLVVLGIGGSALGITALFKALKSPYHNQLTREERGGVPRLFVMDNIDPDTFSEMMRICPPENTLYNVISKSGGTSETISQLLIVLDELTFPVPEMVSRVYRFAVVTSSGRLVLLQTAPVTFNSMSTSNVHADGPA
;
A
#
# COMPACT_ATOMS: atom_id res chain seq x y z
N MET A 1 0.74 -16.39 -18.60
CA MET A 1 1.64 -15.36 -19.17
C MET A 1 3.02 -15.60 -18.60
N GLU A 2 4.02 -15.78 -19.45
CA GLU A 2 5.41 -15.97 -19.03
C GLU A 2 6.14 -14.63 -19.18
N ILE A 3 6.86 -14.19 -18.14
CA ILE A 3 7.69 -12.99 -18.23
C ILE A 3 8.95 -13.38 -18.98
N LYS A 4 9.18 -12.76 -20.15
CA LYS A 4 10.39 -12.96 -20.94
C LYS A 4 11.34 -11.79 -20.71
N ILE A 5 12.57 -12.10 -20.32
CA ILE A 5 13.64 -11.12 -20.16
C ILE A 5 14.51 -11.20 -21.41
N ASP A 6 14.56 -10.11 -22.17
CA ASP A 6 15.43 -9.98 -23.34
C ASP A 6 16.48 -8.89 -23.10
N ILE A 7 17.74 -9.30 -23.01
CA ILE A 7 18.90 -8.43 -22.81
C ILE A 7 19.67 -8.17 -24.11
N ALA A 8 19.17 -8.59 -25.28
CA ALA A 8 19.92 -8.52 -26.54
C ALA A 8 20.41 -7.10 -26.86
N ARG A 9 19.62 -6.07 -26.54
CA ARG A 9 19.96 -4.66 -26.77
C ARG A 9 20.96 -4.06 -25.78
N ALA A 10 21.29 -4.78 -24.71
CA ALA A 10 22.35 -4.39 -23.79
C ALA A 10 23.73 -4.98 -24.17
N LYS A 11 23.77 -5.96 -25.09
CA LYS A 11 25.00 -6.68 -25.45
C LYS A 11 25.87 -5.90 -26.42
N SER A 12 27.18 -6.12 -26.34
CA SER A 12 28.16 -5.54 -27.26
C SER A 12 27.88 -5.85 -28.74
N SER A 13 27.26 -7.00 -29.03
CA SER A 13 26.85 -7.38 -30.40
C SER A 13 25.75 -6.49 -31.01
N ALA A 14 25.00 -5.75 -30.18
CA ALA A 14 23.91 -4.87 -30.62
C ALA A 14 24.25 -3.37 -30.50
N VAL A 15 25.29 -3.02 -29.75
CA VAL A 15 25.77 -1.64 -29.54
C VAL A 15 27.16 -1.51 -30.18
N THR A 16 28.22 -1.66 -29.39
CA THR A 16 29.63 -1.83 -29.79
C THR A 16 30.38 -2.52 -28.64
N ALA A 17 31.64 -2.93 -28.84
CA ALA A 17 32.46 -3.48 -27.77
C ALA A 17 32.71 -2.48 -26.61
N ASP A 18 32.86 -1.18 -26.93
CA ASP A 18 33.21 -0.15 -25.94
C ASP A 18 32.00 0.35 -25.12
N HIS A 19 30.77 0.05 -25.55
CA HIS A 19 29.54 0.61 -24.97
C HIS A 19 28.44 -0.42 -24.67
N GLY A 20 28.66 -1.70 -24.97
CA GLY A 20 27.73 -2.78 -24.68
C GLY A 20 28.38 -3.88 -23.84
N VAL A 21 27.57 -4.62 -23.10
CA VAL A 21 28.06 -5.68 -22.21
C VAL A 21 28.58 -6.86 -23.03
N THR A 22 29.83 -7.22 -22.82
CA THR A 22 30.49 -8.34 -23.50
C THR A 22 30.16 -9.67 -22.82
N PRO A 23 30.29 -10.80 -23.55
CA PRO A 23 30.19 -12.13 -22.92
C PRO A 23 31.22 -12.37 -21.82
N GLY A 24 32.42 -11.77 -21.94
CA GLY A 24 33.47 -11.86 -20.93
C GLY A 24 33.07 -11.19 -19.62
N GLU A 25 32.58 -9.95 -19.68
CA GLU A 25 32.12 -9.22 -18.49
C GLU A 25 30.94 -9.90 -17.80
N LEU A 26 29.99 -10.48 -18.57
CA LEU A 26 28.92 -11.27 -17.97
C LEU A 26 29.47 -12.50 -17.22
N LYS A 27 30.41 -13.21 -17.83
CA LYS A 27 31.03 -14.40 -17.24
C LYS A 27 31.83 -14.07 -15.97
N GLU A 28 32.49 -12.92 -15.92
CA GLU A 28 33.20 -12.45 -14.72
C GLU A 28 32.26 -12.20 -13.54
N LEU A 29 30.97 -11.94 -13.80
CA LEU A 29 29.97 -11.76 -12.75
C LEU A 29 29.41 -13.08 -12.21
N ASP A 30 29.62 -14.22 -12.88
CA ASP A 30 28.98 -15.50 -12.53
C ASP A 30 29.20 -15.89 -11.06
N ALA A 31 30.45 -15.78 -10.57
CA ALA A 31 30.76 -16.12 -9.17
C ALA A 31 30.05 -15.21 -8.16
N ARG A 32 29.96 -13.91 -8.45
CA ARG A 32 29.27 -12.92 -7.60
C ARG A 32 27.77 -13.12 -7.63
N VAL A 33 27.20 -13.40 -8.81
CA VAL A 33 25.77 -13.70 -8.98
C VAL A 33 25.40 -14.98 -8.25
N GLN A 34 26.22 -16.03 -8.35
CA GLN A 34 26.01 -17.29 -7.64
C GLN A 34 26.03 -17.08 -6.12
N SER A 35 27.03 -16.36 -5.59
CA SER A 35 27.11 -16.03 -4.17
C SER A 35 25.89 -15.21 -3.70
N ALA A 36 25.49 -14.18 -4.46
CA ALA A 36 24.30 -13.40 -4.14
C ALA A 36 23.02 -14.25 -4.19
N HIS A 37 22.91 -15.16 -5.15
CA HIS A 37 21.77 -16.08 -5.28
C HIS A 37 21.67 -17.01 -4.07
N GLU A 38 22.78 -17.60 -3.64
CA GLU A 38 22.84 -18.45 -2.44
C GLU A 38 22.46 -17.68 -1.17
N GLN A 39 22.94 -16.44 -1.02
CA GLN A 39 22.57 -15.58 0.10
C GLN A 39 21.07 -15.26 0.09
N LEU A 40 20.48 -14.91 -1.05
CA LEU A 40 19.04 -14.64 -1.15
C LEU A 40 18.21 -15.90 -0.84
N ARG A 41 18.67 -17.07 -1.24
CA ARG A 41 18.04 -18.36 -0.90
C ARG A 41 18.10 -18.64 0.60
N ALA A 42 19.24 -18.40 1.24
CA ALA A 42 19.40 -18.55 2.68
C ALA A 42 18.54 -17.54 3.45
N ASP A 43 18.51 -16.27 3.02
CA ASP A 43 17.67 -15.21 3.60
C ASP A 43 16.18 -15.54 3.48
N ARG A 44 15.74 -16.13 2.35
CA ARG A 44 14.36 -16.61 2.17
C ARG A 44 14.06 -17.83 3.06
N ALA A 45 14.95 -18.82 3.11
CA ALA A 45 14.76 -20.04 3.90
C ALA A 45 14.70 -19.76 5.41
N SER A 46 15.47 -18.77 5.88
CA SER A 46 15.46 -18.30 7.27
C SER A 46 14.35 -17.28 7.57
N ALA A 47 13.51 -16.95 6.58
CA ALA A 47 12.47 -15.91 6.68
C ALA A 47 13.00 -14.55 7.19
N LYS A 48 14.27 -14.23 6.92
CA LYS A 48 14.93 -12.98 7.34
C LYS A 48 14.15 -11.74 6.90
N TYR A 49 13.56 -11.80 5.70
CA TYR A 49 12.65 -10.78 5.20
C TYR A 49 11.27 -11.37 4.94
N GLY A 50 10.23 -10.70 5.43
CA GLY A 50 8.86 -11.19 5.34
C GLY A 50 8.22 -11.14 3.95
N PHE A 51 8.85 -10.54 2.93
CA PHE A 51 8.21 -10.30 1.63
C PHE A 51 8.27 -11.49 0.65
N TYR A 52 9.21 -12.42 0.82
CA TYR A 52 9.50 -13.45 -0.19
C TYR A 52 8.33 -14.38 -0.47
N ASP A 53 7.54 -14.71 0.56
CA ASP A 53 6.53 -15.76 0.52
C ASP A 53 5.12 -15.24 0.89
N VAL A 54 4.91 -13.92 0.89
CA VAL A 54 3.62 -13.30 1.23
C VAL A 54 2.48 -13.82 0.35
N TYR A 55 2.76 -14.14 -0.91
CA TYR A 55 1.78 -14.68 -1.84
C TYR A 55 1.26 -16.08 -1.45
N LYS A 56 1.94 -16.79 -0.54
CA LYS A 56 1.53 -18.09 -0.02
C LYS A 56 0.53 -17.99 1.13
N ASP A 57 0.36 -16.81 1.74
CA ASP A 57 -0.61 -16.61 2.81
C ASP A 57 -2.04 -16.54 2.25
N SER A 58 -2.56 -17.72 1.95
CA SER A 58 -3.92 -17.90 1.44
C SER A 58 -5.00 -17.43 2.42
N SER A 59 -4.70 -17.42 3.72
CA SER A 59 -5.63 -17.01 4.77
C SER A 59 -5.88 -15.51 4.72
N THR A 60 -4.80 -14.71 4.68
CA THR A 60 -4.86 -13.26 4.53
C THR A 60 -5.47 -12.87 3.19
N VAL A 61 -5.09 -13.54 2.09
CA VAL A 61 -5.70 -13.30 0.78
C VAL A 61 -7.21 -13.58 0.80
N ALA A 62 -7.65 -14.65 1.45
CA ALA A 62 -9.07 -14.97 1.58
C ALA A 62 -9.81 -13.91 2.42
N GLU A 63 -9.21 -13.40 3.48
CA GLU A 63 -9.78 -12.33 4.30
C GLU A 63 -9.94 -11.03 3.51
N ILE A 64 -8.90 -10.60 2.78
CA ILE A 64 -8.94 -9.42 1.90
C ILE A 64 -10.05 -9.56 0.86
N LYS A 65 -10.18 -10.74 0.23
CA LYS A 65 -11.26 -11.02 -0.73
C LYS A 65 -12.64 -10.94 -0.10
N ARG A 66 -12.83 -11.47 1.11
CA ARG A 66 -14.09 -11.37 1.84
C ARG A 66 -14.44 -9.91 2.14
N LEU A 67 -13.48 -9.14 2.65
CA LEU A 67 -13.66 -7.72 2.94
C LEU A 67 -14.02 -6.92 1.68
N ALA A 68 -13.27 -7.11 0.60
CA ALA A 68 -13.52 -6.46 -0.68
C ALA A 68 -14.92 -6.81 -1.23
N LYS A 69 -15.37 -8.07 -1.10
CA LYS A 69 -16.72 -8.48 -1.48
C LYS A 69 -17.80 -7.77 -0.66
N ARG A 70 -17.60 -7.64 0.67
CA ARG A 70 -18.54 -6.90 1.53
C ARG A 70 -18.68 -5.44 1.09
N PHE A 71 -17.57 -4.77 0.80
CA PHE A 71 -17.59 -3.37 0.35
C PHE A 71 -18.16 -3.19 -1.06
N ARG A 72 -17.94 -4.13 -1.98
CA ARG A 72 -18.59 -4.08 -3.29
C ARG A 72 -20.11 -4.21 -3.21
N ASN A 73 -20.60 -4.94 -2.22
CA ASN A 73 -22.03 -5.15 -1.97
C ASN A 73 -22.68 -4.06 -1.10
N SER A 74 -21.92 -3.04 -0.67
CA SER A 74 -22.45 -1.89 0.05
C SER A 74 -22.61 -0.67 -0.86
N ASN A 75 -23.06 0.44 -0.28
CA ASN A 75 -23.19 1.73 -0.95
C ASN A 75 -21.84 2.47 -1.16
N ILE A 76 -20.70 1.80 -0.95
CA ILE A 76 -19.37 2.38 -1.14
C ILE A 76 -19.04 2.44 -2.62
N ASP A 77 -18.79 3.63 -3.14
CA ASP A 77 -18.38 3.88 -4.52
C ASP A 77 -16.96 4.45 -4.64
N ASN A 78 -16.35 4.85 -3.54
CA ASN A 78 -14.98 5.36 -3.49
C ASN A 78 -14.12 4.56 -2.51
N LEU A 79 -12.89 4.27 -2.92
CA LEU A 79 -11.80 3.84 -2.07
C LEU A 79 -10.74 4.94 -2.09
N VAL A 80 -10.53 5.58 -0.94
CA VAL A 80 -9.49 6.59 -0.76
C VAL A 80 -8.37 5.98 0.06
N VAL A 81 -7.16 5.91 -0.49
CA VAL A 81 -5.97 5.45 0.22
C VAL A 81 -5.26 6.66 0.81
N LEU A 82 -5.06 6.64 2.13
CA LEU A 82 -4.23 7.61 2.84
C LEU A 82 -2.89 6.94 3.13
N GLY A 83 -1.84 7.37 2.43
CA GLY A 83 -0.55 6.72 2.47
C GLY A 83 0.40 7.32 1.45
N ILE A 84 1.70 7.30 1.75
CA ILE A 84 2.76 7.82 0.88
C ILE A 84 3.86 6.77 0.66
N GLY A 85 4.64 6.93 -0.41
CA GLY A 85 5.79 6.08 -0.72
C GLY A 85 5.36 4.62 -0.93
N GLY A 86 5.95 3.69 -0.16
CA GLY A 86 5.63 2.27 -0.25
C GLY A 86 4.16 1.92 0.02
N SER A 87 3.46 2.75 0.81
CA SER A 87 2.02 2.60 1.10
C SER A 87 1.10 3.06 -0.03
N ALA A 88 1.65 3.70 -1.08
CA ALA A 88 0.89 4.28 -2.20
C ALA A 88 1.30 3.68 -3.55
N LEU A 89 2.61 3.65 -3.84
CA LEU A 89 3.13 3.37 -5.19
C LEU A 89 2.76 1.99 -5.72
N GLY A 90 2.80 0.95 -4.87
CA GLY A 90 2.40 -0.39 -5.28
C GLY A 90 0.92 -0.49 -5.67
N ILE A 91 0.06 0.22 -4.94
CA ILE A 91 -1.38 0.30 -5.24
C ILE A 91 -1.60 1.03 -6.56
N THR A 92 -0.96 2.20 -6.73
CA THR A 92 -1.04 2.98 -7.96
C THR A 92 -0.54 2.20 -9.18
N ALA A 93 0.58 1.48 -9.04
CA ALA A 93 1.15 0.67 -10.12
C ALA A 93 0.20 -0.47 -10.53
N LEU A 94 -0.35 -1.22 -9.57
CA LEU A 94 -1.31 -2.29 -9.86
C LEU A 94 -2.59 -1.75 -10.48
N PHE A 95 -3.12 -0.65 -9.96
CA PHE A 95 -4.34 -0.06 -10.48
C PHE A 95 -4.16 0.42 -11.92
N LYS A 96 -3.09 1.18 -12.21
CA LYS A 96 -2.79 1.67 -13.56
C LYS A 96 -2.52 0.53 -14.55
N ALA A 97 -1.89 -0.56 -14.10
CA ALA A 97 -1.59 -1.71 -14.96
C ALA A 97 -2.83 -2.58 -15.27
N LEU A 98 -3.77 -2.68 -14.33
CA LEU A 98 -4.88 -3.65 -14.38
C LEU A 98 -6.24 -3.03 -14.68
N LYS A 99 -6.38 -1.70 -14.63
CA LYS A 99 -7.64 -0.98 -14.85
C LYS A 99 -7.55 -0.01 -16.02
N SER A 100 -8.71 0.39 -16.51
CA SER A 100 -8.81 1.46 -17.52
C SER A 100 -8.14 2.73 -16.99
N PRO A 101 -7.37 3.47 -17.81
CA PRO A 101 -6.88 4.81 -17.45
C PRO A 101 -8.00 5.77 -17.04
N TYR A 102 -9.22 5.53 -17.55
CA TYR A 102 -10.41 6.32 -17.25
C TYR A 102 -11.35 5.65 -16.23
N HIS A 103 -10.87 4.67 -15.47
CA HIS A 103 -11.70 3.90 -14.52
C HIS A 103 -12.55 4.81 -13.62
N ASN A 104 -11.98 5.90 -13.11
CA ASN A 104 -12.70 6.81 -12.20
C ASN A 104 -13.76 7.69 -12.88
N GLN A 105 -13.70 7.85 -14.21
CA GLN A 105 -14.69 8.59 -15.01
C GLN A 105 -15.87 7.70 -15.44
N LEU A 106 -15.71 6.38 -15.38
CA LEU A 106 -16.75 5.42 -15.72
C LEU A 106 -17.84 5.37 -14.63
N THR A 107 -19.06 5.12 -15.08
CA THR A 107 -20.19 4.82 -14.18
C THR A 107 -19.90 3.55 -13.37
N ARG A 108 -20.62 3.36 -12.26
CA ARG A 108 -20.46 2.15 -11.42
C ARG A 108 -20.76 0.88 -12.20
N GLU A 109 -21.71 0.92 -13.12
CA GLU A 109 -22.08 -0.22 -13.97
C GLU A 109 -20.96 -0.59 -14.94
N GLU A 110 -20.39 0.40 -15.65
CA GLU A 110 -19.25 0.19 -16.56
C GLU A 110 -17.99 -0.30 -15.82
N ARG A 111 -17.82 0.06 -14.54
CA ARG A 111 -16.78 -0.48 -13.66
C ARG A 111 -17.06 -1.90 -13.16
N GLY A 112 -18.21 -2.48 -13.46
CA GLY A 112 -18.65 -3.77 -12.92
C GLY A 112 -18.84 -3.75 -11.40
N GLY A 113 -19.29 -2.63 -10.84
CA GLY A 113 -19.48 -2.45 -9.39
C GLY A 113 -18.17 -2.37 -8.58
N VAL A 114 -17.03 -2.11 -9.22
CA VAL A 114 -15.75 -1.85 -8.54
C VAL A 114 -15.66 -0.35 -8.20
N PRO A 115 -15.34 0.06 -6.95
CA PRO A 115 -15.19 1.46 -6.56
C PRO A 115 -14.18 2.26 -7.41
N ARG A 116 -14.32 3.58 -7.42
CA ARG A 116 -13.27 4.52 -7.84
C ARG A 116 -12.11 4.44 -6.85
N LEU A 117 -10.88 4.66 -7.31
CA LEU A 117 -9.69 4.65 -6.46
C LEU A 117 -9.03 6.02 -6.46
N PHE A 118 -8.81 6.58 -5.27
CA PHE A 118 -8.04 7.79 -5.04
C PHE A 118 -6.89 7.45 -4.10
N VAL A 119 -5.69 7.94 -4.40
CA VAL A 119 -4.49 7.72 -3.58
C VAL A 119 -3.95 9.08 -3.19
N MET A 120 -3.94 9.35 -1.89
CA MET A 120 -3.50 10.63 -1.32
C MET A 120 -2.07 10.47 -0.81
N ASP A 121 -1.11 10.64 -1.71
CA ASP A 121 0.33 10.51 -1.44
C ASP A 121 1.05 11.86 -1.32
N ASN A 122 0.29 12.94 -1.17
CA ASN A 122 0.78 14.29 -0.90
C ASN A 122 -0.07 14.98 0.20
N ILE A 123 0.43 16.09 0.74
CA ILE A 123 -0.26 16.90 1.76
C ILE A 123 -0.79 18.23 1.19
N ASP A 124 -1.02 18.27 -0.11
CA ASP A 124 -1.53 19.46 -0.78
C ASP A 124 -3.00 19.69 -0.37
N PRO A 125 -3.33 20.81 0.31
CA PRO A 125 -4.69 21.08 0.77
C PRO A 125 -5.69 21.23 -0.37
N ASP A 126 -5.27 21.73 -1.54
CA ASP A 126 -6.17 21.90 -2.68
C ASP A 126 -6.59 20.54 -3.23
N THR A 127 -5.61 19.66 -3.46
CA THR A 127 -5.87 18.27 -3.87
C THR A 127 -6.72 17.52 -2.85
N PHE A 128 -6.45 17.71 -1.55
CA PHE A 128 -7.19 17.02 -0.49
C PHE A 128 -8.63 17.50 -0.37
N SER A 129 -8.85 18.81 -0.43
CA SER A 129 -10.20 19.41 -0.38
C SER A 129 -11.06 18.96 -1.57
N GLU A 130 -10.49 18.92 -2.77
CA GLU A 130 -11.19 18.41 -3.96
C GLU A 130 -11.50 16.92 -3.83
N MET A 131 -10.59 16.11 -3.28
CA MET A 131 -10.86 14.70 -2.99
C MET A 131 -12.03 14.54 -2.02
N MET A 132 -12.06 15.28 -0.92
CA MET A 132 -13.17 15.23 0.05
C MET A 132 -14.50 15.62 -0.59
N ARG A 133 -14.50 16.63 -1.49
CA ARG A 133 -15.68 17.08 -2.23
C ARG A 133 -16.23 16.00 -3.16
N ILE A 134 -15.38 15.25 -3.88
CA ILE A 134 -15.80 14.21 -4.83
C ILE A 134 -16.01 12.82 -4.19
N CYS A 135 -15.43 12.61 -3.01
CA CYS A 135 -15.49 11.40 -2.20
C CYS A 135 -16.10 11.69 -0.83
N PRO A 136 -17.40 12.02 -0.76
CA PRO A 136 -18.01 12.36 0.51
C PRO A 136 -18.05 11.13 1.42
N PRO A 137 -18.02 11.28 2.77
CA PRO A 137 -17.84 10.14 3.67
C PRO A 137 -18.94 9.08 3.58
N GLU A 138 -20.15 9.41 3.12
CA GLU A 138 -21.33 8.53 3.10
C GLU A 138 -21.15 7.32 2.17
N ASN A 139 -20.35 7.47 1.12
CA ASN A 139 -20.10 6.46 0.09
C ASN A 139 -18.61 6.18 -0.11
N THR A 140 -17.77 6.53 0.86
CA THR A 140 -16.31 6.44 0.76
C THR A 140 -15.73 5.56 1.86
N LEU A 141 -14.83 4.66 1.45
CA LEU A 141 -13.98 3.88 2.33
C LEU A 141 -12.58 4.50 2.35
N TYR A 142 -12.12 4.89 3.53
CA TYR A 142 -10.77 5.41 3.74
C TYR A 142 -9.85 4.27 4.19
N ASN A 143 -8.82 3.97 3.41
CA ASN A 143 -7.82 2.94 3.70
C ASN A 143 -6.51 3.61 4.11
N VAL A 144 -6.22 3.56 5.41
CA VAL A 144 -5.06 4.22 6.03
C VAL A 144 -3.91 3.23 6.11
N ILE A 145 -2.81 3.51 5.43
CA ILE A 145 -1.69 2.58 5.32
C ILE A 145 -0.40 3.27 5.78
N SER A 146 0.06 2.91 6.98
CA SER A 146 1.36 3.36 7.50
C SER A 146 2.05 2.22 8.24
N LYS A 147 3.21 1.80 7.74
CA LYS A 147 4.01 0.74 8.38
C LYS A 147 4.40 1.13 9.81
N SER A 148 4.91 2.36 10.00
CA SER A 148 5.31 2.87 11.32
C SER A 148 4.13 3.30 12.18
N GLY A 149 2.96 3.55 11.57
CA GLY A 149 1.82 4.18 12.24
C GLY A 149 2.06 5.66 12.61
N GLY A 150 3.22 6.21 12.22
CA GLY A 150 3.73 7.53 12.60
C GLY A 150 4.01 8.46 11.43
N THR A 151 3.62 8.08 10.21
CA THR A 151 3.88 8.87 9.00
C THR A 151 3.05 10.15 9.05
N SER A 152 3.72 11.31 9.22
CA SER A 152 3.08 12.61 9.44
C SER A 152 2.03 12.93 8.38
N GLU A 153 2.34 12.72 7.11
CA GLU A 153 1.43 12.96 5.99
C GLU A 153 0.15 12.15 6.13
N THR A 154 0.29 10.85 6.39
CA THR A 154 -0.85 9.92 6.54
C THR A 154 -1.67 10.24 7.79
N ILE A 155 -1.03 10.63 8.90
CA ILE A 155 -1.72 11.02 10.13
C ILE A 155 -2.48 12.32 9.93
N SER A 156 -1.86 13.34 9.34
CA SER A 156 -2.51 14.63 9.07
C SER A 156 -3.77 14.45 8.23
N GLN A 157 -3.67 13.67 7.14
CA GLN A 157 -4.83 13.32 6.31
C GLN A 157 -5.91 12.58 7.11
N LEU A 158 -5.53 11.60 7.94
CA LEU A 158 -6.48 10.86 8.78
C LEU A 158 -7.20 11.79 9.76
N LEU A 159 -6.48 12.70 10.43
CA LEU A 159 -7.07 13.63 11.38
C LEU A 159 -8.11 14.54 10.72
N ILE A 160 -7.84 15.02 9.50
CA ILE A 160 -8.81 15.82 8.74
C ILE A 160 -10.07 15.00 8.42
N VAL A 161 -9.93 13.75 7.98
CA VAL A 161 -11.09 12.88 7.69
C VAL A 161 -11.90 12.59 8.97
N LEU A 162 -11.23 12.39 10.10
CA LEU A 162 -11.90 12.14 11.38
C LEU A 162 -12.68 13.37 11.85
N ASP A 163 -12.12 14.57 11.71
CA ASP A 163 -12.80 15.82 12.04
C ASP A 163 -14.10 15.97 11.23
N GLU A 164 -14.03 15.76 9.91
CA GLU A 164 -15.19 15.83 9.00
C GLU A 164 -16.28 14.80 9.35
N LEU A 165 -15.90 13.63 9.88
CA LEU A 165 -16.83 12.58 10.30
C LEU A 165 -17.54 12.87 11.63
N THR A 166 -17.08 13.84 12.43
CA THR A 166 -17.60 14.12 13.79
C THR A 166 -18.72 15.17 13.86
N PHE A 167 -19.14 15.78 12.74
CA PHE A 167 -20.36 16.60 12.67
C PHE A 167 -21.65 15.73 12.68
N PRO A 168 -22.79 16.21 13.22
CA PRO A 168 -23.70 15.36 13.99
C PRO A 168 -24.64 14.51 13.13
N VAL A 169 -24.58 13.18 13.29
CA VAL A 169 -25.71 12.29 12.94
C VAL A 169 -25.93 11.27 14.07
N PRO A 170 -27.07 11.33 14.79
CA PRO A 170 -27.43 10.41 15.89
C PRO A 170 -27.52 8.90 15.54
N GLU A 171 -27.27 8.52 14.29
CA GLU A 171 -27.40 7.13 13.78
C GLU A 171 -26.04 6.41 13.58
N MET A 172 -24.94 6.99 14.08
CA MET A 172 -23.57 6.50 13.85
C MET A 172 -23.34 5.03 14.23
N VAL A 173 -24.09 4.47 15.19
CA VAL A 173 -23.91 3.09 15.64
C VAL A 173 -24.28 2.04 14.56
N SER A 174 -25.02 2.43 13.52
CA SER A 174 -25.42 1.51 12.43
C SER A 174 -24.48 1.51 11.21
N ARG A 175 -23.47 2.40 11.14
CA ARG A 175 -22.70 2.69 9.89
C ARG A 175 -21.19 2.49 9.99
N VAL A 176 -20.73 1.67 10.93
CA VAL A 176 -19.36 1.66 11.44
C VAL A 176 -18.30 0.89 10.60
N TYR A 177 -18.27 1.07 9.27
CA TYR A 177 -17.31 0.37 8.39
C TYR A 177 -16.55 1.31 7.42
N ARG A 178 -16.06 2.45 7.90
CA ARG A 178 -15.48 3.50 7.02
C ARG A 178 -13.95 3.55 6.96
N PHE A 179 -13.27 2.77 7.79
CA PHE A 179 -11.81 2.70 7.80
C PHE A 179 -11.30 1.27 7.71
N ALA A 180 -10.29 1.08 6.85
CA ALA A 180 -9.38 -0.05 6.91
C ALA A 180 -8.01 0.51 7.29
N VAL A 181 -7.45 0.09 8.44
CA VAL A 181 -6.12 0.53 8.87
C VAL A 181 -5.14 -0.62 8.70
N VAL A 182 -4.03 -0.38 8.00
CA VAL A 182 -2.95 -1.35 7.77
C VAL A 182 -1.65 -0.83 8.39
N THR A 183 -1.12 -1.59 9.36
CA THR A 183 0.14 -1.29 10.06
C THR A 183 1.12 -2.46 10.00
N SER A 184 2.37 -2.27 10.47
CA SER A 184 3.41 -3.32 10.55
C SER A 184 3.02 -4.58 11.33
N SER A 185 1.98 -4.52 12.17
CA SER A 185 1.43 -5.70 12.85
C SER A 185 0.51 -6.57 11.97
N GLY A 186 0.23 -6.16 10.72
CA GLY A 186 -0.67 -6.87 9.82
C GLY A 186 -2.15 -6.86 10.27
N ARG A 187 -2.48 -6.23 11.40
CA ARG A 187 -3.87 -6.11 11.85
C ARG A 187 -4.59 -5.11 10.97
N LEU A 188 -5.53 -5.62 10.18
CA LEU A 188 -6.65 -4.84 9.69
C LEU A 188 -7.49 -4.42 10.89
N VAL A 189 -7.26 -3.22 11.40
CA VAL A 189 -8.17 -2.63 12.39
C VAL A 189 -9.28 -1.96 11.59
N LEU A 190 -10.43 -2.62 11.52
CA LEU A 190 -11.68 -1.93 11.24
C LEU A 190 -11.90 -1.03 12.45
N LEU A 191 -11.69 0.27 12.31
CA LEU A 191 -12.11 1.23 13.32
C LEU A 191 -13.64 1.22 13.32
N GLN A 192 -14.21 0.32 14.12
CA GLN A 192 -15.51 0.57 14.71
C GLN A 192 -15.29 1.70 15.71
N THR A 193 -15.96 2.84 15.56
CA THR A 193 -15.80 4.03 16.41
C THR A 193 -16.03 3.71 17.88
N ALA A 194 -14.97 3.28 18.55
CA ALA A 194 -14.66 3.60 19.93
C ALA A 194 -13.48 4.59 19.88
N PRO A 195 -13.34 5.50 20.86
CA PRO A 195 -12.31 6.54 20.85
C PRO A 195 -10.95 5.89 20.61
N VAL A 196 -10.23 6.40 19.61
CA VAL A 196 -8.88 5.94 19.27
C VAL A 196 -7.96 6.38 20.42
N THR A 197 -7.75 5.51 21.40
CA THR A 197 -6.57 5.62 22.27
C THR A 197 -5.37 5.18 21.45
N PHE A 198 -4.67 6.16 20.88
CA PHE A 198 -3.28 5.96 20.50
C PHE A 198 -2.51 5.71 21.80
N ASN A 199 -2.28 4.44 22.15
CA ASN A 199 -1.27 4.13 23.14
C ASN A 199 0.05 4.60 22.57
N SER A 200 0.55 5.73 23.10
CA SER A 200 1.92 6.15 22.97
C SER A 200 2.81 4.94 23.24
N MET A 201 3.62 4.54 22.27
CA MET A 201 4.72 3.62 22.54
C MET A 201 5.51 4.21 23.71
N SER A 202 5.62 3.44 24.79
CA SER A 202 6.41 3.76 25.94
C SER A 202 7.84 4.10 25.49
N THR A 203 8.23 5.36 25.65
CA THR A 203 9.63 5.72 25.85
C THR A 203 10.03 5.21 27.23
N SER A 204 10.24 3.91 27.36
CA SER A 204 10.83 3.31 28.56
C SER A 204 12.33 3.14 28.33
N ASN A 205 13.08 4.07 28.93
CA ASN A 205 14.43 3.92 29.46
C ASN A 205 15.51 3.40 28.51
N VAL A 206 16.18 4.33 27.82
CA VAL A 206 17.64 4.25 27.69
C VAL A 206 18.21 5.03 28.86
N HIS A 207 18.49 4.31 29.97
CA HIS A 207 19.31 4.84 31.04
C HIS A 207 20.69 5.17 30.47
N ALA A 208 21.04 6.45 30.51
CA ALA A 208 22.42 6.87 30.60
C ALA A 208 22.85 6.62 32.05
N ASP A 209 23.66 5.59 32.26
CA ASP A 209 24.53 5.45 33.42
C ASP A 209 25.63 4.43 33.06
N GLY A 210 26.78 4.96 32.66
CA GLY A 210 28.06 4.26 32.61
C GLY A 210 29.02 4.98 33.56
N PRO A 211 29.88 4.27 34.32
CA PRO A 211 30.55 4.84 35.48
C PRO A 211 31.82 5.62 35.10
N ALA A 212 31.99 6.79 35.72
CA ALA A 212 33.24 7.31 36.26
C ALA A 212 32.92 8.40 37.29
#